data_AF-A0A0K9YMF9-F1
#
_entry.id   AF-A0A0K9YMF9-F1
#
_cell.length_a   1.000
_cell.length_b   1.000
_cell.length_c   1.000
_cell.angle_alpha   90.00
_cell.angle_beta   90.00
_cell.angle_gamma   90.00
#
_symmetry.space_group_name_H-M   'P 1'
#
loop_
_entity.id
_entity.type
_entity.pdbx_description
1 polymer ?
#
loop_
_entity_poly.entity_id
_entity_poly.type
_entity_poly.pdbx_seq_one_letter_code
_entity_poly.pdbx_strand_id
1 'polypeptide(L)'
;MLTNEHTWVLIENKQEQEVLRYCSNCGRTVPFLDTMIRRHNSNGKNVYRFAIYKCVKNHTWNEKLATYKAYTDHREVLDAETFEQPFELPRLHLSQYLENGVQEVTILIEHVEGRFRIDKLLAEQIEGWSRNQVIHRIKAGQILVNHQIVKPGFTLSARDTIKIRVL
;
A
#
# COMPACT_ATOMS: atom_id res chain seq x y z
N MET A 1 -19.02 -19.25 19.96
CA MET A 1 -18.70 -19.06 18.52
C MET A 1 -17.22 -18.74 18.46
N LEU A 2 -16.46 -19.44 17.63
CA LEU A 2 -15.02 -19.16 17.47
C LEU A 2 -14.86 -17.95 16.55
N THR A 3 -14.14 -16.94 17.04
CA THR A 3 -13.83 -15.71 16.31
C THR A 3 -12.32 -15.57 16.21
N ASN A 4 -11.82 -15.09 15.07
CA ASN A 4 -10.43 -14.72 14.91
C ASN A 4 -10.28 -13.22 14.71
N GLU A 5 -9.19 -12.67 15.23
CA GLU A 5 -8.89 -11.25 15.18
C GLU A 5 -7.57 -11.01 14.46
N HIS A 6 -7.57 -10.04 13.56
CA HIS A 6 -6.38 -9.56 12.84
C HIS A 6 -6.24 -8.06 13.02
N THR A 7 -5.01 -7.59 13.01
CA THR A 7 -4.68 -6.17 12.97
C THR A 7 -3.93 -5.87 11.67
N TRP A 8 -4.41 -4.89 10.92
CA TRP A 8 -3.84 -4.49 9.63
C TRP A 8 -3.33 -3.06 9.67
N VAL A 9 -2.12 -2.88 9.15
CA VAL A 9 -1.51 -1.58 8.84
C VAL A 9 -1.49 -1.45 7.33
N LEU A 10 -2.24 -0.48 6.80
CA LEU A 10 -2.40 -0.29 5.35
C LEU A 10 -1.49 0.83 4.88
N ILE A 11 -0.40 0.48 4.20
CA ILE A 11 0.55 1.46 3.65
C ILE A 11 0.57 1.32 2.13
N GLU A 12 0.26 2.39 1.40
CA GLU A 12 0.24 2.39 -0.05
C GLU A 12 1.67 2.28 -0.55
N ASN A 13 2.03 1.08 -1.00
CA ASN A 13 3.36 0.82 -1.50
C ASN A 13 3.55 1.52 -2.85
N LYS A 14 4.08 2.75 -2.83
CA LYS A 14 4.44 3.50 -4.05
C LYS A 14 5.57 2.84 -4.84
N GLN A 15 6.22 1.83 -4.27
CA GLN A 15 7.41 1.19 -4.82
C GLN A 15 7.18 0.47 -6.17
N GLU A 16 5.93 0.15 -6.53
CA GLU A 16 5.61 -0.59 -7.77
C GLU A 16 4.86 0.25 -8.82
N GLN A 17 4.62 1.54 -8.59
CA GLN A 17 3.92 2.35 -9.59
C GLN A 17 4.87 2.74 -10.73
N GLU A 18 4.70 2.07 -11.87
CA GLU A 18 5.29 2.50 -13.14
C GLU A 18 4.80 3.91 -13.49
N VAL A 19 5.74 4.82 -13.72
CA VAL A 19 5.45 6.19 -14.16
C VAL A 19 5.55 6.26 -15.68
N LEU A 20 4.44 6.52 -16.37
CA LEU A 20 4.45 6.74 -17.81
C LEU A 20 5.03 8.12 -18.14
N ARG A 21 6.19 8.15 -18.81
CA ARG A 21 6.89 9.39 -19.18
C ARG A 21 7.50 9.28 -20.58
N TYR A 22 7.61 10.42 -21.26
CA TYR A 22 8.38 10.52 -22.50
C TYR A 22 9.87 10.28 -22.22
N CYS A 23 10.45 9.27 -22.85
CA CYS A 23 11.89 9.03 -22.76
C CYS A 23 12.58 9.65 -23.97
N SER A 24 13.42 10.67 -23.75
CA SER A 24 14.15 11.37 -24.81
C SER A 24 15.02 10.43 -25.66
N ASN A 25 15.55 9.35 -25.07
CA ASN A 25 16.37 8.39 -25.82
C ASN A 25 15.55 7.28 -26.51
N CYS A 26 14.31 7.03 -26.08
CA CYS A 26 13.40 6.11 -26.79
C CYS A 26 12.54 6.83 -27.84
N GLY A 27 12.45 8.15 -27.80
CA GLY A 27 11.60 8.95 -28.69
C GLY A 27 10.09 8.77 -28.48
N ARG A 28 9.67 8.18 -27.36
CA ARG A 28 8.25 7.88 -27.07
C ARG A 28 7.97 7.78 -25.58
N THR A 29 6.69 7.82 -25.21
CA THR A 29 6.23 7.54 -23.85
C THR A 29 6.42 6.06 -23.52
N VAL A 30 7.08 5.78 -22.41
CA VAL A 30 7.37 4.44 -21.89
C VAL A 30 7.19 4.41 -20.37
N PRO A 31 6.95 3.25 -19.76
CA PRO A 31 6.97 3.10 -18.31
C PRO A 31 8.39 3.28 -17.77
N PHE A 32 8.48 3.92 -16.61
CA PHE A 32 9.67 4.09 -15.81
C PHE A 32 9.45 3.49 -14.43
N LEU A 33 10.38 2.64 -13.99
CA LEU A 33 10.38 1.97 -12.69
C LEU A 33 11.35 2.66 -11.74
N ASP A 34 10.95 2.86 -10.48
CA ASP A 34 11.86 3.36 -9.44
C ASP A 34 12.93 2.31 -9.17
N THR A 35 14.20 2.71 -9.25
CA THR A 35 15.32 1.79 -8.98
C THR A 35 15.64 1.67 -7.49
N MET A 36 14.94 2.40 -6.62
CA MET A 36 15.28 2.63 -5.20
C MET A 36 16.60 3.37 -4.98
N ILE A 37 17.35 3.66 -6.05
CA ILE A 37 18.58 4.44 -5.95
C ILE A 37 18.21 5.92 -5.80
N ARG A 38 18.90 6.61 -4.89
CA ARG A 38 18.76 8.03 -4.63
C ARG A 38 20.04 8.77 -4.98
N ARG A 39 19.91 9.94 -5.61
CA ARG A 39 21.02 10.83 -5.94
C ARG A 39 20.90 12.12 -5.16
N HIS A 40 22.01 12.53 -4.54
CA HIS A 40 22.14 13.82 -3.88
C HIS A 40 23.10 14.70 -4.69
N ASN A 41 22.64 15.88 -5.11
CA ASN A 41 23.49 16.90 -5.69
C ASN A 41 23.52 18.09 -4.73
N SER A 42 24.70 18.58 -4.35
CA SER A 42 24.82 19.81 -3.56
C SER A 42 25.43 20.92 -4.42
N ASN A 43 24.98 22.17 -4.21
CA ASN A 43 25.62 23.36 -4.78
C ASN A 43 26.23 24.28 -3.71
N GLY A 44 26.51 23.73 -2.52
CA GLY A 44 27.02 24.47 -1.37
C GLY A 44 25.96 25.26 -0.60
N LYS A 45 24.80 25.56 -1.21
CA LYS A 45 23.65 26.20 -0.52
C LYS A 45 22.49 25.26 -0.28
N ASN A 46 22.19 24.42 -1.25
CA ASN A 46 21.12 23.45 -1.16
C ASN A 46 21.60 22.06 -1.53
N VAL A 47 21.00 21.04 -0.91
CA VAL A 47 21.12 19.64 -1.29
C VAL A 47 19.83 19.24 -2.00
N TYR A 48 19.94 18.81 -3.24
CA TYR A 48 18.85 18.32 -4.08
C TYR A 48 18.83 16.80 -4.05
N ARG A 49 17.72 16.22 -3.59
CA ARG A 49 17.51 14.76 -3.58
C ARG A 49 16.66 14.35 -4.77
N PHE A 50 17.10 13.33 -5.49
CA PHE A 50 16.40 12.75 -6.64
C PHE A 50 16.20 11.25 -6.46
N ALA A 51 15.06 10.73 -6.91
CA ALA A 51 14.86 9.31 -7.18
C ALA A 51 15.30 9.01 -8.61
N ILE A 52 16.03 7.91 -8.79
CA ILE A 52 16.46 7.45 -10.11
C ILE A 52 15.44 6.43 -10.61
N TYR A 53 14.79 6.76 -11.71
CA TYR A 53 13.91 5.85 -12.43
C TYR A 53 14.57 5.37 -13.71
N LYS A 54 14.21 4.17 -14.14
CA LYS A 54 14.69 3.58 -15.39
C LYS A 54 13.56 3.05 -16.24
N CYS A 55 13.60 3.32 -17.53
CA CYS A 55 12.68 2.69 -18.46
C CYS A 55 13.12 1.25 -18.80
N VAL A 56 12.27 0.52 -19.51
CA VAL A 56 12.55 -0.85 -19.98
C VAL A 56 13.84 -1.01 -20.81
N LYS A 57 14.37 0.09 -21.37
CA LYS A 57 15.66 0.13 -22.09
C LYS A 57 16.82 0.67 -21.23
N ASN A 58 16.66 0.70 -19.91
CA ASN A 58 17.68 1.14 -18.95
C ASN A 58 18.10 2.62 -19.08
N HIS A 59 17.28 3.46 -19.73
CA HIS A 59 17.51 4.91 -19.78
C HIS A 59 16.99 5.58 -18.51
N THR A 60 17.76 6.53 -17.99
CA THR A 60 17.50 7.16 -16.70
C THR A 60 16.57 8.38 -16.83
N TRP A 61 15.64 8.48 -15.90
CA TRP A 61 14.91 9.71 -15.58
C TRP A 61 15.08 10.00 -14.09
N ASN A 62 15.43 11.24 -13.75
CA ASN A 62 15.61 11.65 -12.36
C ASN A 62 14.39 12.46 -11.92
N GLU A 63 13.62 11.93 -10.98
CA GLU A 63 12.54 12.67 -10.33
C GLU A 63 13.09 13.41 -9.12
N LYS A 64 12.87 14.73 -9.04
CA LYS A 64 13.28 15.52 -7.89
C LYS A 64 12.32 15.25 -6.74
N LEU A 65 12.84 14.74 -5.61
CA LEU A 65 12.06 14.45 -4.42
C LEU A 65 12.00 15.66 -3.47
N ALA A 66 13.16 16.27 -3.19
CA ALA A 66 13.25 17.31 -2.19
C ALA A 66 14.45 18.23 -2.43
N THR A 67 14.43 19.38 -1.76
CA THR A 67 15.55 20.32 -1.71
C THR A 67 15.71 20.82 -0.28
N TYR A 68 16.89 20.63 0.30
CA TYR A 68 17.23 21.00 1.67
C TYR A 68 18.29 22.10 1.66
N LYS A 69 18.43 22.88 2.75
CA LYS A 69 19.58 23.77 2.94
C LYS A 69 20.80 22.95 3.32
N ALA A 70 21.95 23.23 2.70
CA ALA A 70 23.21 22.55 3.00
C ALA A 70 23.79 22.99 4.36
N TYR A 71 23.43 24.19 4.81
CA TYR A 71 23.79 24.74 6.11
C TYR A 71 22.52 24.95 6.93
N THR A 72 22.22 24.00 7.79
CA THR A 72 21.50 24.27 9.03
C THR A 72 22.38 23.72 10.12
N ASP A 73 22.56 24.51 11.17
CA ASP A 73 23.28 24.21 12.42
C ASP A 73 23.27 22.72 12.71
N HIS A 74 24.43 22.14 13.08
CA HIS A 74 24.67 20.71 13.32
C HIS A 74 23.50 20.03 14.05
N ARG A 75 22.48 19.65 13.29
CA ARG A 75 21.41 18.78 13.71
C ARG A 75 21.87 17.42 13.30
N GLU A 76 21.95 16.53 14.27
CA GLU A 76 22.08 15.10 14.03
C GLU A 76 21.14 14.74 12.88
N VAL A 77 21.73 14.35 11.76
CA VAL A 77 20.98 13.68 10.71
C VAL A 77 20.57 12.39 11.36
N LEU A 78 19.31 12.31 11.79
CA LEU A 78 18.73 11.04 12.19
C LEU A 78 18.81 10.15 10.95
N ASP A 79 19.87 9.34 10.86
CA ASP A 79 20.02 8.19 9.97
C ASP A 79 19.05 7.09 10.42
N ALA A 80 17.78 7.47 10.58
CA ALA A 80 16.68 6.57 10.81
C ALA A 80 15.79 6.61 9.57
N GLU A 81 16.37 6.36 8.39
CA GLU A 81 15.65 5.51 7.45
C GLU A 81 15.68 4.12 8.06
N THR A 82 14.86 3.92 9.09
CA THR A 82 14.46 2.59 9.52
C THR A 82 13.92 1.96 8.25
N PHE A 83 14.67 1.02 7.68
CA PHE A 83 14.14 0.09 6.71
C PHE A 83 13.08 -0.71 7.46
N GLU A 84 11.88 -0.13 7.58
CA GLU A 84 10.70 -0.92 7.85
C GLU A 84 10.64 -1.90 6.69
N GLN A 85 10.93 -3.17 6.99
CA GLN A 85 10.68 -4.25 6.05
C GLN A 85 9.26 -4.06 5.50
N PRO A 86 9.04 -4.23 4.19
CA PRO A 86 7.70 -4.13 3.64
C PRO A 86 6.81 -5.09 4.44
N PHE A 87 5.92 -4.52 5.25
CA PHE A 87 4.92 -5.27 5.97
C PHE A 87 3.91 -5.72 4.92
N GLU A 88 4.17 -6.86 4.30
CA GLU A 88 3.18 -7.50 3.44
C GLU A 88 2.00 -7.91 4.32
N LEU A 89 0.82 -7.36 4.00
CA LEU A 89 -0.41 -7.76 4.67
C LEU A 89 -0.59 -9.27 4.51
N PRO A 90 -0.88 -10.01 5.60
CA PRO A 90 -1.03 -11.45 5.53
C PRO A 90 -2.27 -11.80 4.71
N ARG A 91 -2.12 -12.76 3.78
CA ARG A 91 -3.25 -13.35 3.07
C ARG A 91 -4.08 -14.22 4.02
N LEU A 92 -5.39 -14.04 3.98
CA LEU A 92 -6.36 -14.78 4.77
C LEU A 92 -6.86 -16.00 4.01
N HIS A 93 -6.53 -17.19 4.50
CA HIS A 93 -7.03 -18.47 4.00
C HIS A 93 -8.34 -18.84 4.71
N LEU A 94 -9.47 -18.25 4.29
CA LEU A 94 -10.78 -18.44 4.94
C LEU A 94 -11.22 -19.91 5.06
N SER A 95 -10.74 -20.81 4.19
CA SER A 95 -10.95 -22.25 4.30
C SER A 95 -10.38 -22.84 5.60
N GLN A 96 -9.18 -22.42 6.02
CA GLN A 96 -8.56 -22.89 7.27
C GLN A 96 -9.35 -22.42 8.49
N TYR A 97 -9.90 -21.21 8.45
CA TYR A 97 -10.77 -20.71 9.52
C TYR A 97 -12.05 -21.56 9.62
N LEU A 98 -12.66 -21.91 8.49
CA LEU A 98 -13.84 -22.77 8.45
C LEU A 98 -13.55 -24.18 9.00
N GLU A 99 -12.43 -24.80 8.60
CA GLU A 99 -11.98 -26.11 9.10
C GLU A 99 -11.75 -26.09 10.62
N ASN A 100 -11.25 -24.98 11.15
CA ASN A 100 -11.05 -24.75 12.57
C ASN A 100 -12.33 -24.34 13.32
N GLY A 101 -13.49 -24.35 12.67
CA GLY A 101 -14.79 -24.02 13.28
C GLY A 101 -15.01 -22.53 13.54
N VAL A 102 -14.19 -21.65 12.97
CA VAL A 102 -14.28 -20.19 13.10
C VAL A 102 -15.40 -19.69 12.18
N GLN A 103 -16.34 -18.94 12.76
CA GLN A 103 -17.53 -18.46 12.04
C GLN A 103 -17.39 -16.99 11.61
N GLU A 104 -16.57 -16.23 12.33
CA GLU A 104 -16.38 -14.80 12.10
C GLU A 104 -14.90 -14.43 12.22
N VAL A 105 -14.43 -13.62 11.28
CA VAL A 105 -13.10 -13.00 11.30
C VAL A 105 -13.30 -11.49 11.44
N THR A 106 -12.66 -10.90 12.44
CA THR A 106 -12.63 -9.46 12.67
C THR A 106 -11.26 -8.91 12.34
N ILE A 107 -11.20 -7.81 11.61
CA ILE A 107 -9.97 -7.14 11.20
C ILE A 107 -10.03 -5.69 11.67
N LEU A 108 -9.12 -5.30 12.54
CA LEU A 108 -8.92 -3.92 12.95
C LEU A 108 -7.93 -3.24 12.01
N ILE A 109 -8.32 -2.10 11.44
CA ILE A 109 -7.40 -1.24 10.69
C ILE A 109 -6.70 -0.32 11.69
N GLU A 110 -5.46 -0.61 12.04
CA GLU A 110 -4.71 0.18 13.02
C GLU A 110 -4.25 1.51 12.42
N HIS A 111 -3.69 1.46 11.21
CA HIS A 111 -3.12 2.61 10.52
C HIS A 111 -3.42 2.56 9.01
N VAL A 112 -3.57 3.74 8.39
CA VAL A 112 -3.79 3.89 6.95
C VAL A 112 -2.96 5.04 6.41
N GLU A 113 -2.01 4.74 5.53
CA GLU A 113 -1.28 5.69 4.70
C GLU A 113 -1.62 5.43 3.22
N GLY A 114 -2.53 6.23 2.65
CA GLY A 114 -2.99 6.11 1.26
C GLY A 114 -4.49 5.84 1.15
N ARG A 115 -4.94 5.39 -0.03
CA ARG A 115 -6.38 5.18 -0.31
C ARG A 115 -6.72 3.73 -0.62
N PHE A 116 -7.29 3.03 0.38
CA PHE A 116 -7.67 1.63 0.26
C PHE A 116 -9.18 1.45 0.15
N ARG A 117 -9.64 0.91 -0.98
CA ARG A 117 -11.04 0.51 -1.14
C ARG A 117 -11.24 -0.90 -0.61
N ILE A 118 -12.30 -1.12 0.16
CA ILE A 118 -12.60 -2.43 0.76
C ILE A 118 -12.78 -3.54 -0.28
N ASP A 119 -13.47 -3.28 -1.40
CA ASP A 119 -13.68 -4.28 -2.45
C ASP A 119 -12.38 -4.77 -3.09
N LYS A 120 -11.43 -3.86 -3.27
CA LYS A 120 -10.10 -4.17 -3.83
C LYS A 120 -9.24 -4.87 -2.78
N LEU A 121 -9.13 -4.28 -1.59
CA LEU A 121 -8.27 -4.79 -0.52
C LEU A 121 -8.59 -6.24 -0.15
N LEU A 122 -9.88 -6.54 0.09
CA LEU A 122 -10.26 -7.89 0.49
C LEU A 122 -10.10 -8.92 -0.64
N ALA A 123 -10.22 -8.51 -1.91
CA ALA A 123 -9.99 -9.41 -3.04
C ALA A 123 -8.51 -9.75 -3.24
N GLU A 124 -7.60 -8.85 -2.83
CA GLU A 124 -6.15 -9.08 -2.87
C GLU A 124 -5.68 -9.90 -1.67
N GLN A 125 -6.33 -9.73 -0.52
CA GLN A 125 -5.90 -10.36 0.74
C GLN A 125 -6.64 -11.64 1.09
N ILE A 126 -7.82 -11.92 0.55
CA ILE A 126 -8.55 -13.17 0.81
C ILE A 126 -8.32 -14.15 -0.35
N GLU A 127 -7.72 -15.29 -0.04
CA GLU A 127 -7.45 -16.29 -1.07
C GLU A 127 -8.76 -16.86 -1.65
N GLY A 128 -8.80 -16.95 -2.98
CA GLY A 128 -9.94 -17.52 -3.72
C GLY A 128 -11.14 -16.58 -3.87
N TRP A 129 -11.08 -15.34 -3.35
CA TRP A 129 -12.14 -14.36 -3.51
C TRP A 129 -11.82 -13.35 -4.61
N SER A 130 -12.61 -13.37 -5.68
CA SER A 130 -12.62 -12.30 -6.67
C SER A 130 -13.29 -11.03 -6.12
N ARG A 131 -12.95 -9.88 -6.71
CA ARG A 131 -13.60 -8.60 -6.40
C ARG A 131 -15.13 -8.64 -6.53
N ASN A 132 -15.67 -9.38 -7.51
CA ASN A 132 -17.12 -9.54 -7.66
C ASN A 132 -17.73 -10.33 -6.50
N GLN A 133 -17.07 -11.40 -6.04
CA GLN A 133 -17.51 -12.14 -4.86
C GLN A 133 -17.50 -11.24 -3.60
N VAL A 134 -16.44 -10.47 -3.38
CA VAL A 134 -16.38 -9.49 -2.28
C VAL A 134 -17.54 -8.49 -2.35
N ILE A 135 -17.81 -7.92 -3.52
CA ILE A 135 -18.93 -6.99 -3.73
C ILE A 135 -20.27 -7.64 -3.37
N HIS A 136 -20.50 -8.88 -3.81
CA HIS A 136 -21.73 -9.61 -3.48
C HIS A 136 -21.85 -9.87 -1.98
N ARG A 137 -20.77 -10.27 -1.32
CA ARG A 137 -20.75 -10.53 0.14
C ARG A 137 -20.96 -9.27 0.97
N ILE A 138 -20.42 -8.12 0.55
CA ILE A 138 -20.72 -6.81 1.16
C ILE A 138 -22.22 -6.52 1.04
N LYS A 139 -22.80 -6.63 -0.16
CA LYS A 139 -24.23 -6.36 -0.39
C LYS A 139 -25.14 -7.32 0.37
N ALA A 140 -24.72 -8.57 0.55
CA ALA A 140 -25.43 -9.58 1.32
C ALA A 140 -25.32 -9.40 2.84
N GLY A 141 -24.54 -8.43 3.32
CA GLY A 141 -24.31 -8.21 4.76
C GLY A 141 -23.43 -9.25 5.43
N GLN A 142 -22.68 -10.04 4.64
CA GLN A 142 -21.68 -11.00 5.14
C GLN A 142 -20.34 -10.32 5.46
N ILE A 143 -20.11 -9.13 4.89
CA ILE A 143 -18.98 -8.25 5.21
C ILE A 143 -19.54 -6.93 5.73
N LEU A 144 -19.14 -6.54 6.93
CA LEU A 144 -19.57 -5.32 7.59
C LEU A 144 -18.34 -4.45 7.93
N VAL A 145 -18.47 -3.14 7.81
CA VAL A 145 -17.48 -2.18 8.31
C VAL A 145 -18.13 -1.40 9.44
N ASN A 146 -17.49 -1.34 10.60
CA ASN A 146 -18.02 -0.69 11.79
C ASN A 146 -19.45 -1.14 12.12
N HIS A 147 -19.72 -2.45 11.97
CA HIS A 147 -21.04 -3.07 12.16
C HIS A 147 -22.13 -2.66 11.15
N GLN A 148 -21.77 -2.02 10.04
CA GLN A 148 -22.72 -1.56 9.02
C GLN A 148 -22.39 -2.10 7.63
N ILE A 149 -23.43 -2.25 6.81
CA ILE A 149 -23.28 -2.55 5.39
C ILE A 149 -22.87 -1.26 4.67
N VAL A 150 -21.66 -1.25 4.11
CA VAL A 150 -21.13 -0.11 3.36
C VAL A 150 -21.23 -0.32 1.86
N LYS A 151 -21.03 0.74 1.07
CA LYS A 151 -20.88 0.59 -0.38
C LYS A 151 -19.61 -0.21 -0.70
N PRO A 152 -19.57 -1.06 -1.73
CA PRO A 152 -18.38 -1.85 -2.02
C PRO A 152 -17.11 -1.03 -2.29
N GLY A 153 -17.24 0.17 -2.84
CA GLY A 153 -16.12 1.11 -3.02
C GLY A 153 -15.76 1.95 -1.80
N PHE A 154 -16.25 1.59 -0.60
CA PHE A 154 -15.94 2.31 0.63
C PHE A 154 -14.43 2.37 0.86
N THR A 155 -13.94 3.57 1.20
CA THR A 155 -12.51 3.82 1.49
C THR A 155 -12.28 3.65 2.99
N LEU A 156 -11.37 2.77 3.36
CA LEU A 156 -11.04 2.47 4.75
C LEU A 156 -10.23 3.59 5.38
N SER A 157 -10.47 3.81 6.67
CA SER A 157 -9.76 4.76 7.53
C SER A 157 -9.15 4.04 8.73
N ALA A 158 -8.19 4.68 9.39
CA ALA A 158 -7.68 4.17 10.66
C ALA A 158 -8.82 4.00 11.66
N ARG A 159 -8.74 2.92 12.45
CA ARG A 159 -9.73 2.43 13.43
C ARG A 159 -11.00 1.82 12.86
N ASP A 160 -11.13 1.71 11.54
CA ASP A 160 -12.21 0.92 10.96
C ASP A 160 -12.08 -0.55 11.38
N THR A 161 -13.22 -1.18 11.66
CA THR A 161 -13.30 -2.61 11.98
C THR A 161 -14.07 -3.33 10.88
N ILE A 162 -13.44 -4.29 10.21
CA ILE A 162 -14.07 -5.13 9.19
C ILE A 162 -14.47 -6.46 9.84
N LYS A 163 -15.74 -6.85 9.74
CA LYS A 163 -16.24 -8.16 10.16
C LYS A 163 -16.61 -8.99 8.94
N ILE A 164 -16.12 -10.22 8.88
CA ILE A 164 -16.34 -11.16 7.78
C ILE A 164 -16.92 -12.44 8.35
N ARG A 165 -18.11 -12.81 7.88
CA ARG A 165 -18.70 -14.13 8.15
C ARG A 165 -18.12 -15.15 7.18
N VAL A 166 -17.62 -16.26 7.72
CA VAL A 166 -16.94 -17.32 6.96
C VAL A 166 -17.94 -18.35 6.40
N LEU A 167 -19.21 -18.28 6.82
CA LEU A 167 -20.33 -19.14 6.43
C LEU A 167 -20.84 -18.92 4.99
#